data_AF-A0A519CSJ6-F1
#
_entry.id   AF-A0A519CSJ6-F1
#
_cell.length_a   1.000
_cell.length_b   1.000
_cell.length_c   1.000
_cell.angle_alpha   90.00
_cell.angle_beta   90.00
_cell.angle_gamma   90.00
#
_symmetry.space_group_name_H-M   'P 1'
#
loop_
_entity.id
_entity.type
_entity.pdbx_description
1 polymer ?
#
loop_
_entity_poly.entity_id
_entity_poly.type
_entity_poly.pdbx_seq_one_letter_code
_entity_poly.pdbx_strand_id
1 'polypeptide(L)'
;QKKGIEHVLLTNKVNVSLLVKNRVYSLKLPNKNIHDTTGIGDIFCSAFTCTMLKEKDFLWALCFAAGSAQAALESNNVGLQKIPKKGMVENNASYFYNLVDFRDL
;
A
#
# COMPACT_ATOMS: atom_id res chain seq x y z
N GLN A 1 -3.87 -19.51 -6.29
CA GLN A 1 -4.43 -19.51 -4.92
C GLN A 1 -5.08 -20.85 -4.58
N LYS A 2 -4.75 -21.48 -3.44
CA LYS A 2 -5.37 -22.76 -3.02
C LYS A 2 -6.64 -22.62 -2.17
N LYS A 3 -6.88 -21.44 -1.58
CA LYS A 3 -7.96 -21.20 -0.59
C LYS A 3 -9.15 -20.40 -1.14
N GLY A 4 -9.24 -20.16 -2.45
CA GLY A 4 -10.32 -19.38 -3.06
C GLY A 4 -10.36 -17.88 -2.72
N ILE A 5 -9.37 -17.37 -1.97
CA ILE A 5 -9.21 -15.93 -1.73
C ILE A 5 -8.85 -15.25 -3.05
N GLU A 6 -9.47 -14.12 -3.37
CA GLU A 6 -9.28 -13.41 -4.64
C GLU A 6 -8.05 -12.49 -4.60
N HIS A 7 -7.93 -11.69 -3.53
CA HIS A 7 -6.87 -10.72 -3.33
C HIS A 7 -6.08 -11.09 -2.07
N VAL A 8 -4.77 -11.31 -2.20
CA VAL A 8 -3.89 -11.58 -1.05
C VAL A 8 -2.81 -10.52 -0.99
N LEU A 9 -2.83 -9.73 0.08
CA LEU A 9 -1.82 -8.74 0.39
C LEU A 9 -0.74 -9.35 1.27
N LEU A 10 0.53 -9.11 0.92
CA LEU A 10 1.68 -9.46 1.73
C LEU A 10 2.51 -8.21 1.97
N THR A 11 2.67 -7.83 3.23
CA THR A 11 3.59 -6.77 3.65
C THR A 11 4.80 -7.40 4.33
N ASN A 12 5.99 -7.03 3.89
CA ASN A 12 7.26 -7.46 4.48
C ASN A 12 8.23 -6.28 4.56
N LYS A 13 8.21 -5.62 5.72
CA LYS A 13 8.93 -4.35 5.95
C LYS A 13 8.52 -3.33 4.89
N VAL A 14 9.46 -2.91 4.04
CA VAL A 14 9.24 -1.94 2.95
C VAL A 14 8.73 -2.57 1.66
N ASN A 15 8.67 -3.90 1.56
CA ASN A 15 8.18 -4.58 0.38
C ASN A 15 6.69 -4.89 0.55
N VAL A 16 5.91 -4.57 -0.47
CA VAL A 16 4.47 -4.81 -0.51
C VAL A 16 4.16 -5.58 -1.78
N SER A 17 3.40 -6.67 -1.65
CA SER A 17 2.95 -7.45 -2.78
C SER A 17 1.46 -7.73 -2.72
N LEU A 18 0.82 -7.79 -3.88
CA LEU A 18 -0.57 -8.20 -4.06
C LEU A 18 -0.60 -9.36 -5.04
N LEU A 19 -1.18 -10.48 -4.62
CA LEU A 19 -1.52 -11.59 -5.50
C LEU A 19 -2.97 -11.45 -5.94
N VAL A 20 -3.19 -11.37 -7.24
CA VAL A 20 -4.50 -11.46 -7.89
C VAL A 20 -4.46 -12.63 -8.87
N LYS A 21 -5.28 -13.66 -8.61
CA LYS A 21 -5.31 -14.91 -9.40
C LYS A 21 -3.93 -15.61 -9.42
N ASN A 22 -3.19 -15.46 -10.53
CA ASN A 22 -1.88 -16.07 -10.75
C ASN A 22 -0.77 -15.04 -11.03
N ARG A 23 -1.02 -13.76 -10.71
CA ARG A 23 -0.07 -12.67 -10.92
C ARG A 23 0.24 -11.96 -9.61
N VAL A 24 1.52 -11.74 -9.36
CA VAL A 24 2.02 -10.98 -8.21
C VAL A 24 2.42 -9.59 -8.69
N TYR A 25 1.82 -8.58 -8.10
CA TYR A 25 2.17 -7.17 -8.23
C TYR A 25 3.02 -6.78 -7.03
N SER A 26 4.11 -6.05 -7.24
CA SER A 26 5.06 -5.71 -6.17
C SER A 26 5.47 -4.24 -6.22
N LEU A 27 5.61 -3.67 -5.03
CA LEU A 27 6.11 -2.33 -4.78
C LEU A 27 7.15 -2.38 -3.66
N LYS A 28 8.09 -1.45 -3.72
CA LYS A 28 9.04 -1.17 -2.64
C LYS A 28 8.87 0.27 -2.19
N LEU A 29 8.48 0.44 -0.92
CA LEU A 29 8.38 1.72 -0.26
C LEU A 29 9.78 2.34 -0.12
N PRO A 30 10.04 3.54 -0.66
CA PRO A 30 11.31 4.23 -0.49
C PRO A 30 11.62 4.43 0.99
N ASN A 31 12.82 4.04 1.42
CA ASN A 31 13.16 4.05 2.83
C ASN A 31 13.94 5.31 3.18
N LYS A 32 13.31 6.24 3.90
CA LYS A 32 13.99 7.35 4.57
C LYS A 32 13.57 7.31 6.03
N ASN A 33 14.52 6.95 6.90
CA ASN A 33 14.44 6.95 8.37
C ASN A 33 13.09 6.50 8.97
N ILE A 34 12.98 5.21 9.27
CA ILE A 34 11.78 4.65 9.93
C ILE A 34 11.75 5.09 11.40
N HIS A 35 10.73 5.86 11.78
CA HIS A 35 10.55 6.34 13.16
C HIS A 35 9.51 5.50 13.94
N ASP A 36 8.22 5.53 13.54
CA ASP A 36 7.14 4.79 14.20
C ASP A 36 6.33 3.93 13.21
N THR A 37 6.48 2.61 13.31
CA THR A 37 5.82 1.62 12.44
C THR A 37 4.47 1.14 12.94
N THR A 38 4.08 1.47 14.18
CA THR A 38 2.88 0.91 14.82
C THR A 38 1.62 1.35 14.09
N GLY A 39 0.76 0.44 13.63
CA GLY A 39 -0.48 0.82 12.93
C GLY A 39 -0.30 1.29 11.47
N ILE A 40 0.91 1.21 10.89
CA ILE A 40 1.09 1.42 9.43
C ILE A 40 0.31 0.37 8.64
N GLY A 41 0.22 -0.86 9.15
CA GLY A 41 -0.62 -1.91 8.58
C GLY A 41 -2.10 -1.54 8.55
N ASP A 42 -2.62 -0.87 9.59
CA ASP A 42 -4.00 -0.41 9.64
C ASP A 42 -4.24 0.69 8.61
N ILE A 43 -3.34 1.68 8.53
CA ILE A 43 -3.40 2.75 7.52
C ILE A 43 -3.36 2.17 6.10
N PHE A 44 -2.49 1.18 5.86
CA PHE A 44 -2.37 0.48 4.58
C PHE A 44 -3.65 -0.27 4.23
N CYS A 45 -4.15 -1.13 5.12
CA CYS A 45 -5.33 -1.96 4.90
C CYS A 45 -6.61 -1.12 4.76
N SER A 46 -6.78 -0.07 5.57
CA SER A 46 -7.90 0.86 5.44
C SER A 46 -7.88 1.59 4.10
N ALA A 47 -6.72 2.11 3.69
CA ALA A 47 -6.59 2.78 2.39
C ALA A 47 -6.88 1.82 1.24
N PHE A 48 -6.32 0.61 1.26
CA PHE A 48 -6.61 -0.42 0.25
C PHE A 48 -8.11 -0.70 0.17
N THR A 49 -8.73 -0.99 1.31
CA THR A 49 -10.15 -1.39 1.37
C THR A 49 -11.07 -0.27 0.89
N CYS A 50 -10.86 0.96 1.38
CA CYS A 50 -11.66 2.11 0.97
C CYS A 50 -11.51 2.41 -0.52
N THR A 51 -10.30 2.35 -1.07
CA THR A 51 -10.06 2.58 -2.50
C THR A 51 -10.65 1.46 -3.34
N MET A 52 -10.56 0.20 -2.92
CA MET A 52 -11.21 -0.93 -3.60
C MET A 52 -12.72 -0.75 -3.70
N LEU A 53 -13.37 -0.35 -2.60
CA LEU A 53 -14.82 -0.16 -2.58
C LEU A 53 -15.26 0.99 -3.49
N LYS A 54 -14.48 2.07 -3.51
CA LYS A 54 -14.81 3.30 -4.26
C LYS A 54 -14.50 3.18 -5.75
N GLU A 55 -13.31 2.71 -6.08
CA GLU A 55 -12.74 2.77 -7.44
C GLU A 55 -12.82 1.43 -8.17
N LYS A 56 -12.98 0.31 -7.44
CA LYS A 56 -13.05 -1.06 -7.99
C LYS A 56 -11.84 -1.45 -8.84
N ASP A 57 -10.69 -0.86 -8.56
CA ASP A 57 -9.41 -1.12 -9.22
C ASP A 57 -8.37 -1.56 -8.16
N PHE A 58 -7.96 -2.83 -8.24
CA PHE A 58 -7.01 -3.43 -7.29
C PHE A 58 -5.60 -2.87 -7.41
N LEU A 59 -5.20 -2.45 -8.61
CA LEU A 59 -3.87 -1.92 -8.85
C LEU A 59 -3.80 -0.50 -8.29
N TRP A 60 -4.84 0.30 -8.54
CA TRP A 60 -4.98 1.61 -7.95
C TRP A 60 -5.10 1.55 -6.42
N ALA A 61 -5.88 0.60 -5.89
CA ALA A 61 -5.99 0.40 -4.45
C ALA A 61 -4.67 0.00 -3.79
N LEU A 62 -3.87 -0.85 -4.45
CA LEU A 62 -2.52 -1.18 -4.00
C LEU A 62 -1.63 0.07 -3.94
N CYS A 63 -1.66 0.90 -4.99
CA CYS A 63 -0.88 2.13 -5.05
C CYS A 63 -1.31 3.14 -3.98
N PHE A 64 -2.62 3.26 -3.74
CA PHE A 64 -3.16 4.13 -2.70
C PHE A 64 -2.76 3.67 -1.29
N ALA A 65 -2.77 2.36 -1.05
CA ALA A 65 -2.33 1.76 0.21
C ALA A 65 -0.83 1.94 0.44
N ALA A 66 -0.01 1.70 -0.59
CA ALA A 66 1.42 1.97 -0.54
C ALA A 66 1.70 3.47 -0.31
N GLY A 67 0.93 4.34 -0.99
CA GLY A 67 1.03 5.79 -0.85
C GLY A 67 0.70 6.29 0.54
N SER A 68 -0.32 5.72 1.19
CA SER A 68 -0.70 6.06 2.57
C SER A 68 0.34 5.57 3.58
N ALA A 69 0.85 4.35 3.41
CA ALA A 69 1.92 3.81 4.25
C ALA A 69 3.20 4.63 4.12
N GLN A 70 3.60 5.01 2.90
CA GLN A 70 4.75 5.87 2.65
C GLN A 70 4.60 7.22 3.36
N ALA A 71 3.46 7.89 3.15
CA ALA A 71 3.20 9.20 3.74
C ALA A 71 3.20 9.16 5.27
N ALA A 72 2.68 8.09 5.86
CA ALA A 72 2.68 7.90 7.30
C ALA A 72 4.09 7.64 7.85
N LEU A 73 4.88 6.81 7.17
CA LEU A 73 6.27 6.51 7.55
C LEU A 73 7.18 7.76 7.47
N GLU A 74 7.00 8.60 6.46
CA GLU A 74 7.79 9.82 6.25
C GLU A 74 7.40 10.99 7.15
N SER A 75 6.25 10.91 7.83
CA SER A 75 5.73 12.03 8.62
C SER A 75 6.55 12.38 9.86
N ASN A 76 7.39 11.46 10.35
CA ASN A 76 8.03 11.49 11.69
C ASN A 76 7.05 11.68 12.87
N ASN A 77 5.74 11.57 12.61
CA ASN A 77 4.71 11.65 13.64
C ASN A 77 4.48 10.27 14.28
N VAL A 78 3.83 10.28 15.45
CA VAL A 78 3.51 9.07 16.22
C VAL A 78 2.00 8.92 16.39
N GLY A 79 1.56 7.67 16.56
CA GLY A 79 0.16 7.35 16.86
C GLY A 79 -0.80 7.88 15.78
N LEU A 80 -1.89 8.55 16.18
CA LEU A 80 -2.90 9.07 15.23
C LEU A 80 -2.40 10.26 14.38
N GLN A 81 -1.35 10.97 14.82
CA GLN A 81 -0.86 12.17 14.14
C GLN A 81 -0.17 11.85 12.80
N LYS A 82 0.16 10.58 12.54
CA LYS A 82 0.75 10.15 11.26
C LYS A 82 -0.26 9.75 10.20
N ILE A 83 -1.57 9.81 10.51
CA ILE A 83 -2.61 9.56 9.50
C ILE A 83 -2.45 10.60 8.39
N PRO A 84 -2.17 10.18 7.15
CA PRO A 84 -1.77 11.11 6.11
C PRO A 84 -2.95 11.89 5.54
N LYS A 85 -2.69 13.11 5.07
CA LYS A 85 -3.66 13.89 4.31
C LYS A 85 -3.85 13.31 2.90
N LYS A 86 -5.08 13.36 2.40
CA LYS A 86 -5.47 12.81 1.10
C LYS A 86 -4.52 13.18 -0.06
N GLY A 87 -4.18 14.46 -0.22
CA GLY A 87 -3.31 14.91 -1.31
C GLY A 87 -1.90 14.28 -1.30
N MET A 88 -1.35 13.98 -0.12
CA MET A 88 -0.07 13.29 -0.01
C MET A 88 -0.19 11.83 -0.47
N VAL A 89 -1.30 11.18 -0.11
CA VAL A 89 -1.61 9.81 -0.54
C VAL A 89 -1.75 9.74 -2.06
N GLU A 90 -2.49 10.66 -2.67
CA GLU A 90 -2.72 10.71 -4.12
C GLU A 90 -1.42 10.93 -4.91
N ASN A 91 -0.56 11.83 -4.44
CA ASN A 91 0.75 12.07 -5.05
C ASN A 91 1.63 10.80 -5.00
N ASN A 92 1.73 10.17 -3.82
CA ASN A 92 2.52 8.95 -3.67
C ASN A 92 1.92 7.78 -4.47
N ALA A 93 0.60 7.64 -4.50
CA ALA A 93 -0.08 6.60 -5.27
C ALA A 93 0.19 6.74 -6.77
N SER A 94 0.11 7.96 -7.30
CA SER A 94 0.42 8.24 -8.71
C SER A 94 1.88 7.91 -9.04
N TYR A 95 2.81 8.21 -8.14
CA TYR A 95 4.21 7.80 -8.27
C TYR A 95 4.34 6.27 -8.28
N PHE A 96 3.72 5.58 -7.33
CA PHE A 96 3.79 4.11 -7.23
C PHE A 96 3.15 3.39 -8.41
N TYR A 97 2.09 3.92 -9.01
CA TYR A 97 1.44 3.33 -10.17
C TYR A 97 2.43 3.12 -11.34
N ASN A 98 3.39 4.04 -11.49
CA ASN A 98 4.44 3.96 -12.52
C ASN A 98 5.58 3.00 -12.15
N LEU A 99 5.62 2.49 -10.92
CA LEU A 99 6.69 1.63 -10.39
C LEU A 99 6.23 0.23 -10.04
N VAL A 100 4.94 -0.09 -10.18
CA VAL A 100 4.45 -1.43 -9.87
C VAL A 100 5.12 -2.42 -10.83
N ASP A 101 5.88 -3.35 -10.26
CA ASP A 101 6.40 -4.49 -10.98
C ASP A 101 5.39 -5.64 -10.93
N PHE A 102 5.41 -6.51 -11.93
CA PHE A 102 4.52 -7.67 -11.96
C PHE A 102 5.20 -8.90 -12.55
N ARG A 103 4.83 -10.06 -12.02
CA ARG A 103 5.24 -11.36 -12.56
C ARG A 103 4.12 -12.38 -12.43
N ASP A 104 4.08 -13.31 -13.37
CA ASP A 104 3.21 -14.48 -13.27
C ASP A 104 3.85 -15.55 -12.36
N LEU A 105 3.01 -16.40 -11.75
CA LEU A 105 3.41 -17.52 -10.88
C LEU A 105 3.44 -18.86 -11.60
#